data_AF-A0A5K0WFC6-F1
#
_entry.id   AF-A0A5K0WFC6-F1
#
_cell.length_a   1.000
_cell.length_b   1.000
_cell.length_c   1.000
_cell.angle_alpha   90.00
_cell.angle_beta   90.00
_cell.angle_gamma   90.00
#
_symmetry.space_group_name_H-M   'P 1'
#
loop_
_entity.id
_entity.type
_entity.pdbx_description
1 polymer ?
#
loop_
_entity_poly.entity_id
_entity_poly.type
_entity_poly.pdbx_seq_one_letter_code
_entity_poly.pdbx_strand_id
1 'polypeptide(L)'
;ELPAAFVSFNSRQGAALASQTQQHEDPLLWITEPAPEPRDVLWNNLAVPYGYLIVHRLLAVVVASVLTIFFAIPVTAVQGIAQLENIKKWFPPARAIQL
;
A
#
# COMPACT_ATOMS: atom_id res chain seq x y z
N GLU A 1 -16.43 -14.37 18.77
CA GLU A 1 -16.31 -15.14 17.51
C GLU A 1 -15.90 -14.20 16.39
N LEU A 2 -15.15 -14.70 15.42
CA LEU A 2 -14.53 -13.88 14.37
C LEU A 2 -15.28 -14.17 13.06
N PRO A 3 -15.77 -13.16 12.31
CA PRO A 3 -16.57 -13.37 11.11
C PRO A 3 -15.70 -13.72 9.89
N ALA A 4 -14.79 -14.67 10.06
CA ALA A 4 -13.95 -15.22 8.99
C ALA A 4 -13.67 -16.70 9.26
N ALA A 5 -13.54 -17.49 8.19
CA ALA A 5 -13.27 -18.91 8.26
C ALA A 5 -12.45 -19.40 7.06
N PHE A 6 -11.68 -20.46 7.27
CA PHE A 6 -11.05 -21.20 6.19
C PHE A 6 -11.98 -22.33 5.75
N VAL A 7 -12.26 -22.41 4.45
CA VAL A 7 -13.12 -23.45 3.86
C VAL A 7 -12.27 -24.35 2.96
N SER A 8 -12.43 -25.67 3.10
CA SER A 8 -11.74 -26.67 2.29
C SER A 8 -12.71 -27.43 1.41
N PHE A 9 -12.27 -27.79 0.21
CA PHE A 9 -13.08 -28.52 -0.78
C PHE A 9 -12.38 -29.82 -1.19
N ASN A 10 -13.16 -30.83 -1.55
CA ASN A 10 -12.65 -32.12 -2.05
C ASN A 10 -12.04 -32.04 -3.46
N SER A 11 -12.27 -30.93 -4.17
CA SER A 11 -11.73 -30.68 -5.51
C SER A 11 -11.14 -29.27 -5.60
N ARG A 12 -9.97 -29.17 -6.25
CA ARG A 12 -9.32 -27.88 -6.53
C ARG A 12 -10.17 -26.98 -7.43
N GLN A 13 -10.90 -27.59 -8.38
CA GLN A 13 -11.80 -26.85 -9.26
C GLN A 13 -12.96 -26.24 -8.46
N GLY A 14 -13.52 -26.98 -7.50
CA GLY A 14 -14.58 -26.47 -6.62
C GLY A 14 -14.11 -25.29 -5.77
N ALA A 15 -12.91 -25.39 -5.20
CA ALA A 15 -12.30 -24.28 -4.46
C ALA A 15 -12.07 -23.04 -5.34
N ALA A 16 -11.52 -23.23 -6.55
CA ALA A 16 -11.25 -22.14 -7.47
C ALA A 16 -12.55 -21.42 -7.89
N LEU A 17 -13.60 -22.17 -8.23
CA LEU A 17 -14.90 -21.61 -8.58
C LEU A 17 -15.50 -20.83 -7.39
N ALA A 18 -15.53 -21.42 -6.20
CA ALA A 18 -16.09 -20.76 -5.01
C ALA A 18 -15.35 -19.44 -4.65
N SER A 19 -14.04 -19.38 -4.88
CA SER A 19 -13.23 -18.17 -4.64
C SER A 19 -13.40 -17.07 -5.70
N GLN A 20 -13.97 -17.39 -6.86
CA GLN A 20 -14.08 -16.45 -7.99
C GLN A 20 -15.51 -15.95 -8.20
N THR A 21 -16.51 -16.63 -7.63
CA THR A 21 -17.91 -16.26 -7.77
C THR A 21 -18.43 -15.55 -6.53
N GLN A 22 -19.29 -14.54 -6.75
CA GLN A 22 -20.04 -13.88 -5.69
C GLN A 22 -21.07 -14.84 -5.07
N GLN A 23 -21.03 -15.01 -3.74
CA GLN A 23 -21.87 -15.98 -3.04
C GLN A 23 -23.19 -15.38 -2.52
N HIS A 24 -23.27 -14.06 -2.41
CA HIS A 24 -24.39 -13.34 -1.80
C HIS A 24 -24.73 -12.08 -2.60
N GLU A 25 -26.00 -11.65 -2.61
CA GLU A 25 -26.45 -10.47 -3.37
C GLU A 25 -25.71 -9.19 -2.94
N ASP A 26 -25.54 -9.01 -1.63
CA ASP A 26 -24.69 -7.96 -1.08
C ASP A 26 -23.20 -8.35 -1.23
N PRO A 27 -22.40 -7.59 -2.01
CA PRO A 27 -20.99 -7.90 -2.27
C PRO A 27 -20.07 -7.67 -1.07
N LEU A 28 -20.54 -7.03 0.00
CA LEU A 28 -19.76 -6.83 1.23
C LEU A 28 -19.93 -7.99 2.22
N LEU A 29 -20.82 -8.94 1.92
CA LEU A 29 -21.06 -10.15 2.71
C LEU A 29 -20.47 -11.37 1.99
N TRP A 30 -20.02 -12.36 2.75
CA TRP A 30 -19.50 -13.63 2.22
C TRP A 30 -18.39 -13.47 1.18
N ILE A 31 -17.45 -12.57 1.46
CA ILE A 31 -16.28 -12.33 0.60
C ILE A 31 -15.39 -13.56 0.61
N THR A 32 -15.10 -14.09 -0.57
CA THR A 32 -14.24 -15.25 -0.76
C THR A 32 -12.95 -14.84 -1.45
N GLU A 33 -11.83 -15.37 -0.96
CA GLU A 33 -10.51 -15.18 -1.56
C GLU A 33 -9.72 -16.49 -1.47
N PRO A 34 -8.79 -16.74 -2.40
CA PRO A 34 -7.91 -17.90 -2.30
C PRO A 34 -7.07 -17.79 -1.02
N ALA A 35 -7.22 -18.77 -0.13
CA ALA A 35 -6.49 -18.79 1.12
C ALA A 35 -4.97 -18.86 0.86
N PRO A 36 -4.16 -18.03 1.54
CA PRO A 36 -2.70 -18.10 1.43
C PRO A 36 -2.16 -19.36 2.11
N GLU A 37 -0.87 -19.64 1.93
CA GLU A 37 -0.23 -20.72 2.69
C GLU A 37 -0.32 -20.43 4.20
N PRO A 38 -0.46 -21.46 5.06
CA PRO A 38 -0.62 -21.26 6.51
C PRO A 38 0.49 -20.44 7.18
N ARG A 39 1.69 -20.44 6.59
CA ARG A 39 2.86 -19.67 7.05
C ARG A 39 2.78 -18.18 6.69
N ASP A 40 2.04 -17.85 5.64
CA ASP A 40 1.89 -16.48 5.11
C ASP A 40 0.63 -15.79 5.66
N VAL A 41 -0.15 -16.48 6.48
CA VAL A 41 -1.31 -15.92 7.18
C VAL A 41 -0.85 -14.99 8.30
N LEU A 42 -1.18 -13.71 8.18
CA LEU A 42 -1.00 -12.76 9.28
C LEU A 42 -2.18 -12.83 10.26
N TRP A 43 -2.08 -13.73 11.24
CA TRP A 43 -3.14 -14.05 12.21
C TRP A 43 -3.75 -12.84 12.92
N ASN A 44 -2.92 -11.84 13.23
CA ASN A 44 -3.38 -10.61 13.90
C ASN A 44 -4.33 -9.77 13.04
N ASN A 45 -4.27 -9.90 11.71
CA ASN A 45 -5.08 -9.11 10.78
C ASN A 45 -6.43 -9.75 10.45
N LEU A 46 -6.63 -11.05 10.75
CA LEU A 46 -7.91 -11.72 10.50
C LEU A 46 -9.07 -11.09 11.27
N ALA A 47 -8.81 -10.50 12.43
CA ALA A 47 -9.83 -9.85 13.25
C ALA A 47 -10.32 -8.50 12.69
N VAL A 48 -9.68 -7.97 11.65
CA VAL A 48 -10.02 -6.65 11.09
C VAL A 48 -11.28 -6.77 10.23
N PRO A 49 -12.38 -6.07 10.55
CA PRO A 49 -13.59 -6.12 9.73
C PRO A 49 -13.36 -5.46 8.36
N TYR A 50 -13.98 -6.01 7.32
CA TYR A 50 -13.75 -5.59 5.93
C TYR A 50 -14.01 -4.09 5.68
N GLY A 51 -15.01 -3.49 6.34
CA GLY A 51 -15.31 -2.06 6.23
C GLY A 51 -14.14 -1.15 6.64
N TYR A 52 -13.31 -1.58 7.61
CA TYR A 52 -12.13 -0.81 8.03
C TYR A 52 -10.98 -0.91 7.03
N LEU A 53 -10.92 -1.95 6.19
CA LEU A 53 -9.83 -2.12 5.21
C LEU A 53 -9.80 -0.98 4.19
N ILE A 54 -10.97 -0.49 3.77
CA ILE A 54 -11.06 0.64 2.84
C ILE A 54 -10.48 1.90 3.48
N VAL A 55 -10.83 2.17 4.73
CA VAL A 55 -10.32 3.34 5.48
C VAL A 55 -8.80 3.26 5.66
N HIS A 56 -8.29 2.09 6.05
CA HIS A 56 -6.84 1.88 6.22
C HIS A 56 -6.10 2.03 4.88
N ARG A 57 -6.67 1.55 3.78
CA ARG A 57 -6.09 1.72 2.44
C ARG A 57 -6.02 3.19 2.04
N LEU A 58 -7.09 3.95 2.25
CA LEU A 58 -7.10 5.39 1.96
C LEU A 58 -6.08 6.13 2.84
N LEU A 59 -6.03 5.82 4.13
CA LEU A 59 -5.05 6.39 5.06
C LEU A 59 -3.62 6.09 4.62
N ALA A 60 -3.32 4.84 4.23
CA ALA A 60 -2.01 4.44 3.75
C ALA A 60 -1.59 5.23 2.49
N VAL A 61 -2.51 5.43 1.54
CA VAL A 61 -2.25 6.25 0.34
C VAL A 61 -1.94 7.69 0.73
N VAL A 62 -2.76 8.30 1.60
CA VAL A 62 -2.54 9.68 2.06
C VAL A 62 -1.19 9.83 2.74
N VAL A 63 -0.86 8.94 3.68
CA VAL A 63 0.43 8.95 4.38
C VAL A 63 1.60 8.77 3.41
N ALA A 64 1.49 7.86 2.45
CA ALA A 64 2.53 7.64 1.44
C ALA A 64 2.71 8.87 0.53
N SER A 65 1.63 9.53 0.11
CA SER A 65 1.70 10.76 -0.67
C SER A 65 2.38 11.89 0.11
N VAL A 66 2.02 12.08 1.38
CA VAL A 66 2.63 13.08 2.25
C VAL A 66 4.12 12.78 2.42
N LEU A 67 4.49 11.53 2.71
CA LEU A 67 5.89 11.10 2.80
C LEU A 67 6.66 11.38 1.52
N THR A 68 6.06 11.13 0.36
CA THR A 68 6.68 11.38 -0.95
C THR A 68 6.97 12.87 -1.16
N ILE A 69 6.04 13.75 -0.80
CA ILE A 69 6.23 15.21 -0.89
C ILE A 69 7.39 15.65 0.03
N PHE A 70 7.40 15.18 1.29
CA PHE A 70 8.49 15.51 2.21
C PHE A 70 9.85 14.97 1.73
N PHE A 71 9.86 13.82 1.07
CA PHE A 71 11.08 13.24 0.52
C PHE A 71 11.68 14.07 -0.63
N ALA A 72 10.92 14.99 -1.25
CA ALA A 72 11.48 15.92 -2.21
C ALA A 72 12.53 16.86 -1.58
N ILE A 73 12.44 17.16 -0.28
CA ILE A 73 13.37 18.06 0.42
C ILE A 73 14.80 17.49 0.45
N PRO A 74 15.07 16.28 1.01
CA PRO A 74 16.42 15.73 1.00
C PRO A 74 16.92 15.45 -0.42
N VAL A 75 16.04 15.02 -1.33
CA VAL A 75 16.40 14.76 -2.73
C VAL A 75 16.90 16.04 -3.41
N THR A 76 16.15 17.15 -3.28
CA THR A 76 16.55 18.44 -3.87
C THR A 76 17.79 19.02 -3.20
N ALA A 77 17.99 18.80 -1.90
CA ALA A 77 19.23 19.19 -1.23
C ALA A 77 20.46 18.46 -1.81
N VAL A 78 20.38 17.12 -1.96
CA VAL A 78 21.46 16.32 -2.54
C VAL A 78 21.71 16.71 -4.01
N GLN A 79 20.64 16.90 -4.78
CA GLN A 79 20.73 17.34 -6.18
C GLN A 79 21.32 18.75 -6.30
N GLY A 80 20.96 19.66 -5.41
CA GLY A 80 21.49 21.02 -5.37
C GLY A 80 23.00 21.06 -5.12
N ILE A 81 23.50 20.21 -4.22
CA ILE A 81 24.95 20.06 -3.97
C ILE A 81 25.64 19.47 -5.21
N ALA A 82 25.08 18.40 -5.78
CA ALA A 82 25.69 17.70 -6.92
C ALA A 82 25.74 18.56 -8.21
N GLN A 83 24.77 19.46 -8.41
CA GLN A 83 24.65 20.29 -9.62
C GLN A 83 24.90 21.78 -9.36
N LEU A 84 25.68 22.11 -8.33
CA LEU A 84 25.92 23.49 -7.90
C LEU A 84 26.48 24.39 -9.01
N GLU A 85 27.33 23.85 -9.90
CA GLU A 85 27.90 24.59 -11.04
C GLU A 85 26.84 25.04 -12.06
N ASN A 86 25.87 24.16 -12.35
CA ASN A 86 24.74 24.49 -13.24
C ASN A 86 23.82 25.54 -12.60
N ILE A 87 23.59 25.44 -11.29
CA ILE A 87 22.80 26.42 -10.53
C ILE A 87 23.49 27.79 -10.53
N LYS A 88 24.82 27.87 -10.36
CA LYS A 88 25.58 29.13 -10.40
C LYS A 88 25.51 29.84 -11.75
N LYS A 89 25.37 29.09 -12.85
CA LYS A 89 25.25 29.63 -14.20
C LYS A 89 23.90 30.33 -14.41
N TRP A 90 22.82 29.76 -13.87
CA TRP A 90 21.45 30.28 -14.04
C TRP A 90 21.00 31.20 -12.90
N PHE A 91 21.59 31.08 -11.71
CA PHE A 91 21.31 31.91 -10.53
C PHE A 91 22.62 32.50 -9.94
N PRO A 92 23.08 33.67 -10.46
CA PRO A 92 24.34 34.31 -10.06
C PRO A 92 24.51 34.58 -8.54
N PRO A 93 23.47 34.85 -7.73
CA PRO A 93 23.62 35.03 -6.29
C PRO A 93 24.15 33.80 -5.55
N ALA A 94 23.98 32.58 -6.09
CA ALA A 94 24.56 31.36 -5.52
C ALA A 94 26.11 31.33 -5.56
N ARG A 95 26.76 32.24 -6.30
CA ARG A 95 28.22 32.36 -6.30
C ARG A 95 28.78 32.95 -4.99
N ALA A 96 27.95 33.66 -4.21
CA ALA A 96 28.34 34.25 -2.92
C ALA A 96 28.58 33.21 -1.81
N ILE A 97 28.17 31.95 -2.02
CA ILE A 97 28.33 30.85 -1.06
C ILE A 97 29.78 30.32 -1.01
N GLN A 98 30.66 30.74 -1.92
CA GLN A 98 32.08 30.34 -1.98
C GLN A 98 33.08 31.39 -1.44
N LEU A 99 32.61 32.41 -0.72
CA LEU A 99 33.47 33.37 -0.02
C LEU A 99 33.87 32.86 1.37
#